data_AF-A0A1F9A263-F1
#
_entry.id   AF-A0A1F9A263-F1
#
_cell.length_a   1.000
_cell.length_b   1.000
_cell.length_c   1.000
_cell.angle_alpha   90.00
_cell.angle_beta   90.00
_cell.angle_gamma   90.00
#
_symmetry.space_group_name_H-M   'P 1'
#
loop_
_entity.id
_entity.type
_entity.pdbx_description
1 polymer ?
#
loop_
_entity_poly.entity_id
_entity_poly.type
_entity_poly.pdbx_seq_one_letter_code
_entity_poly.pdbx_strand_id
1 'polypeptide(L)'
;MGRRKENFRGPGNKAFEFLISKEGKRAPVFKKPLGSGLTRILIQGDSLTWGVGVRDWKDLYPFRLWQLLNQKGIRYDMETQAEAGWEIDKHRDVLAKVGPLLQPDMIIYQWYINDLEINKQNRPENTHGYRLRFWESFFTHRFLIRHSYLYWFLDKKLDAILPPLNPTYIQYILEEYSEKTPGWFLFRLAFHDWATLAKCYSKKRILMLYPFLTYKGQYPFKPINDRMKKISSPNRLTFPAIWVSTGKGEEVPDVTSYLGKALSATEGKTPAGNILSTPLVYLEKGPHQVLFRLRRSPHDKKPMIKIKVMAGDHLLTEKKPIKENFKKNGDWSDITLSFFKDKPLNERVRFQVDYLGQGNLRFDSVQLPVDYRIEVVDLLPNLKNMKTWSSPFDAHPNIKTHQIMAEVLFRSFTSGKPPISKDRFPWSGPKN
;
A
#
# COMPACT_ATOMS: atom_id res chain seq x y z
N MET A 1 -15.07 -13.14 30.59
CA MET A 1 -13.97 -13.06 29.61
C MET A 1 -14.40 -13.80 28.35
N GLY A 2 -14.12 -13.24 27.16
CA GLY A 2 -14.59 -13.76 25.87
C GLY A 2 -13.86 -15.04 25.41
N ARG A 3 -14.56 -15.84 24.58
CA ARG A 3 -14.14 -17.16 24.08
C ARG A 3 -12.79 -17.14 23.34
N ARG A 4 -12.06 -18.26 23.46
CA ARG A 4 -10.84 -18.63 22.72
C ARG A 4 -11.20 -18.88 21.24
N LYS A 5 -10.49 -18.27 20.31
CA LYS A 5 -10.47 -18.67 18.90
C LYS A 5 -9.03 -19.03 18.52
N GLU A 6 -8.87 -20.04 17.67
CA GLU A 6 -7.57 -20.57 17.26
C GLU A 6 -7.28 -20.05 15.85
N ASN A 7 -6.23 -19.26 15.65
CA ASN A 7 -5.69 -18.96 14.32
C ASN A 7 -4.19 -18.65 14.41
N PHE A 8 -3.47 -18.99 13.34
CA PHE A 8 -2.01 -18.96 13.17
C PHE A 8 -1.23 -20.00 13.98
N ARG A 9 -0.55 -20.86 13.24
CA ARG A 9 0.11 -22.07 13.71
C ARG A 9 1.50 -21.73 14.23
N GLY A 10 1.64 -21.67 15.54
CA GLY A 10 2.94 -21.67 16.21
C GLY A 10 3.65 -23.02 16.12
N PRO A 11 4.76 -23.21 16.85
CA PRO A 11 5.49 -24.47 16.89
C PRO A 11 4.57 -25.68 17.12
N GLY A 12 4.71 -26.75 16.32
CA GLY A 12 3.84 -27.93 16.40
C GLY A 12 2.41 -27.69 15.91
N ASN A 13 2.18 -26.69 15.05
CA ASN A 13 0.87 -26.32 14.53
C ASN A 13 -0.17 -25.87 15.57
N LYS A 14 0.27 -25.53 16.79
CA LYS A 14 -0.63 -25.05 17.85
C LYS A 14 -1.02 -23.60 17.61
N ALA A 15 -2.30 -23.29 17.76
CA ALA A 15 -2.75 -21.92 17.62
C ALA A 15 -2.25 -21.04 18.78
N PHE A 16 -1.95 -19.78 18.48
CA PHE A 16 -1.74 -18.79 19.53
C PHE A 16 -3.05 -18.52 20.27
N GLU A 17 -2.99 -18.48 21.60
CA GLU A 17 -4.10 -18.01 22.43
C GLU A 17 -4.16 -16.49 22.39
N PHE A 18 -5.35 -15.94 22.17
CA PHE A 18 -5.62 -14.52 22.27
C PHE A 18 -6.94 -14.22 22.97
N LEU A 19 -7.00 -13.04 23.58
CA LEU A 19 -8.20 -12.50 24.21
C LEU A 19 -8.88 -11.52 23.25
N ILE A 20 -10.21 -11.59 23.19
CA ILE A 20 -11.07 -10.64 22.47
C ILE A 20 -11.87 -9.80 23.47
N SER A 21 -12.27 -8.61 23.05
CA SER A 21 -13.20 -7.75 23.78
C SER A 21 -14.59 -8.40 23.91
N LYS A 22 -15.49 -7.79 24.69
CA LYS A 22 -16.88 -8.28 24.83
C LYS A 22 -17.63 -8.24 23.49
N GLU A 23 -17.24 -7.33 22.62
CA GLU A 23 -17.77 -7.11 21.27
C GLU A 23 -17.15 -8.09 20.24
N GLY A 24 -16.29 -9.01 20.69
CA GLY A 24 -15.67 -10.02 19.84
C GLY A 24 -14.56 -9.48 18.94
N LYS A 25 -14.00 -8.32 19.25
CA LYS A 25 -12.93 -7.65 18.49
C LYS A 25 -11.62 -7.63 19.26
N ARG A 26 -10.51 -7.43 18.56
CA ARG A 26 -9.16 -7.33 19.14
C ARG A 26 -8.69 -5.90 19.30
N ALA A 27 -9.57 -4.91 19.28
CA ALA A 27 -9.20 -3.51 19.34
C ALA A 27 -10.42 -2.66 19.70
N PRO A 28 -10.24 -1.35 20.00
CA PRO A 28 -11.37 -0.44 20.17
C PRO A 28 -12.36 -0.51 19.01
N VAL A 29 -13.64 -0.48 19.35
CA VAL A 29 -14.79 -0.42 18.46
C VAL A 29 -15.57 0.83 18.83
N PHE A 30 -16.06 1.55 17.83
CA PHE A 30 -16.86 2.74 18.07
C PHE A 30 -18.07 2.47 18.97
N LYS A 31 -18.36 3.43 19.86
CA LYS A 31 -19.60 3.46 20.63
C LYS A 31 -20.57 4.44 19.98
N LYS A 32 -21.73 3.96 19.54
CA LYS A 32 -22.84 4.81 19.09
C LYS A 32 -23.75 5.18 20.28
N PRO A 33 -24.41 6.36 20.28
CA PRO A 33 -24.35 7.45 19.29
C PRO A 33 -23.24 8.49 19.58
N LEU A 34 -23.00 9.39 18.62
CA LEU A 34 -22.07 10.51 18.70
C LEU A 34 -22.36 11.44 19.88
N GLY A 35 -21.43 11.56 20.83
CA GLY A 35 -21.34 12.76 21.64
C GLY A 35 -20.77 13.91 20.80
N SER A 36 -21.28 15.13 20.97
CA SER A 36 -20.64 16.33 20.43
C SER A 36 -19.21 16.48 21.00
N GLY A 37 -18.27 16.93 20.17
CA GLY A 37 -16.87 17.15 20.58
C GLY A 37 -15.99 15.91 20.71
N LEU A 38 -16.34 14.79 20.05
CA LEU A 38 -15.47 13.61 19.90
C LEU A 38 -14.65 13.72 18.61
N THR A 39 -13.35 13.41 18.67
CA THR A 39 -12.54 13.17 17.45
C THR A 39 -12.52 11.69 17.12
N ARG A 40 -12.93 11.32 15.89
CA ARG A 40 -12.98 9.94 15.42
C ARG A 40 -11.70 9.53 14.70
N ILE A 41 -11.13 8.42 15.14
CA ILE A 41 -9.97 7.80 14.51
C ILE A 41 -10.37 6.45 13.92
N LEU A 42 -10.17 6.28 12.63
CA LEU A 42 -10.20 4.96 11.97
C LEU A 42 -8.76 4.46 11.84
N ILE A 43 -8.47 3.30 12.40
CA ILE A 43 -7.20 2.59 12.21
C ILE A 43 -7.42 1.46 11.23
N GLN A 44 -6.60 1.40 10.17
CA GLN A 44 -6.50 0.26 9.26
C GLN A 44 -5.12 -0.36 9.38
N GLY A 45 -5.05 -1.69 9.25
CA GLY A 45 -3.79 -2.40 9.19
C GLY A 45 -4.00 -3.89 9.07
N ASP A 46 -2.92 -4.65 9.08
CA ASP A 46 -2.92 -6.06 8.73
C ASP A 46 -2.76 -6.95 9.99
N SER A 47 -2.07 -8.08 9.83
CA SER A 47 -1.64 -8.98 10.90
C SER A 47 -0.94 -8.28 12.07
N LEU A 48 -0.15 -7.23 11.79
CA LEU A 48 0.56 -6.47 12.82
C LEU A 48 -0.42 -5.68 13.67
N THR A 49 -1.40 -5.01 13.05
CA THR A 49 -2.43 -4.25 13.77
C THR A 49 -3.43 -5.15 14.48
N TRP A 50 -3.79 -6.28 13.87
CA TRP A 50 -4.65 -7.29 14.50
C TRP A 50 -4.02 -7.88 15.77
N GLY A 51 -2.68 -7.89 15.85
CA GLY A 51 -1.95 -8.31 17.04
C GLY A 51 -1.60 -9.80 17.06
N VAL A 52 -1.14 -10.34 15.93
CA VAL A 52 -0.60 -11.71 15.88
C VAL A 52 0.61 -11.78 16.83
N GLY A 53 0.65 -12.82 17.66
CA GLY A 53 1.72 -13.00 18.65
C GLY A 53 1.56 -12.21 19.96
N VAL A 54 0.54 -11.36 20.09
CA VAL A 54 0.18 -10.72 21.37
C VAL A 54 -1.08 -11.37 21.94
N ARG A 55 -1.09 -11.70 23.23
CA ARG A 55 -2.22 -12.40 23.88
C ARG A 55 -3.39 -11.45 24.18
N ASP A 56 -3.17 -10.40 24.95
CA ASP A 56 -4.24 -9.48 25.37
C ASP A 56 -4.43 -8.36 24.34
N TRP A 57 -5.67 -8.12 23.93
CA TRP A 57 -6.00 -7.02 23.01
C TRP A 57 -5.72 -5.64 23.63
N LYS A 58 -5.68 -5.53 24.97
CA LYS A 58 -5.28 -4.30 25.67
C LYS A 58 -3.80 -3.96 25.51
N ASP A 59 -2.99 -4.94 25.13
CA ASP A 59 -1.57 -4.71 24.87
C ASP A 59 -1.30 -4.19 23.47
N LEU A 60 -2.31 -4.16 22.61
CA LEU A 60 -2.18 -3.72 21.22
C LEU A 60 -2.12 -2.20 21.11
N TYR A 61 -1.34 -1.74 20.14
CA TYR A 61 -1.12 -0.31 19.93
C TYR A 61 -2.41 0.49 19.70
N PRO A 62 -3.48 -0.02 19.04
CA PRO A 62 -4.72 0.73 18.91
C PRO A 62 -5.35 1.04 20.27
N PHE A 63 -5.44 0.05 21.16
CA PHE A 63 -6.00 0.26 22.50
C PHE A 63 -5.10 1.14 23.35
N ARG A 64 -3.79 0.92 23.34
CA ARG A 64 -2.82 1.74 24.08
C ARG A 64 -2.85 3.21 23.62
N LEU A 65 -2.92 3.45 22.31
CA LEU A 65 -3.07 4.79 21.76
C LEU A 65 -4.38 5.43 22.21
N TRP A 66 -5.50 4.70 22.15
CA TRP A 66 -6.80 5.18 22.64
C TRP A 66 -6.74 5.57 24.12
N GLN A 67 -6.06 4.79 24.97
CA GLN A 67 -5.85 5.13 26.38
C GLN A 67 -5.02 6.41 26.54
N LEU A 68 -3.86 6.51 25.88
CA LEU A 68 -2.98 7.68 25.95
C LEU A 68 -3.70 8.97 25.52
N LEU A 69 -4.53 8.88 24.48
CA LEU A 69 -5.31 10.00 23.97
C LEU A 69 -6.41 10.46 24.93
N ASN A 70 -7.15 9.52 25.53
CA ASN A 70 -8.28 9.83 26.42
C ASN A 70 -7.87 10.19 27.87
N GLN A 71 -6.64 9.85 28.30
CA GLN A 71 -6.13 10.28 29.61
C GLN A 71 -5.96 11.81 29.73
N LYS A 72 -5.89 12.55 28.62
CA LYS A 72 -5.66 14.01 28.60
C LYS A 72 -6.93 14.85 28.53
N GLY A 73 -8.11 14.28 28.80
CA GLY A 73 -9.38 15.00 28.73
C GLY A 73 -9.85 15.34 27.31
N ILE A 74 -9.08 14.98 26.27
CA ILE A 74 -9.52 15.03 24.89
C ILE A 74 -10.26 13.72 24.61
N ARG A 75 -11.53 13.82 24.20
CA ARG A 75 -12.37 12.65 23.97
C ARG A 75 -12.16 12.12 22.55
N TYR A 76 -11.47 10.99 22.44
CA TYR A 76 -11.28 10.29 21.17
C TYR A 76 -12.12 9.03 21.13
N ASP A 77 -12.84 8.84 20.03
CA ASP A 77 -13.48 7.59 19.68
C ASP A 77 -12.65 6.89 18.60
N MET A 78 -12.56 5.56 18.66
CA MET A 78 -11.64 4.81 17.80
C MET A 78 -12.26 3.52 17.29
N GLU A 79 -12.10 3.27 15.98
CA GLU A 79 -12.46 2.03 15.31
C GLU A 79 -11.22 1.44 14.66
N THR A 80 -11.01 0.14 14.83
CA THR A 80 -9.91 -0.57 14.18
C THR A 80 -10.45 -1.61 13.21
N GLN A 81 -10.04 -1.47 11.95
CA GLN A 81 -10.33 -2.36 10.85
C GLN A 81 -9.03 -3.06 10.45
N ALA A 82 -8.75 -4.20 11.08
CA ALA A 82 -7.55 -4.97 10.82
C ALA A 82 -7.81 -6.48 10.83
N GLU A 83 -7.14 -7.18 9.94
CA GLU A 83 -7.18 -8.64 9.83
C GLU A 83 -5.86 -9.15 9.23
N ALA A 84 -5.47 -10.34 9.67
CA ALA A 84 -4.23 -10.95 9.20
C ALA A 84 -4.34 -11.38 7.73
N GLY A 85 -3.31 -11.05 6.94
CA GLY A 85 -3.28 -11.34 5.51
C GLY A 85 -4.11 -10.38 4.65
N TRP A 86 -4.55 -9.24 5.19
CA TRP A 86 -5.00 -8.15 4.35
C TRP A 86 -3.82 -7.44 3.70
N GLU A 87 -4.00 -7.05 2.44
CA GLU A 87 -3.16 -6.13 1.71
C GLU A 87 -3.93 -4.84 1.38
N ILE A 88 -3.28 -3.92 0.64
CA ILE A 88 -3.82 -2.60 0.30
C ILE A 88 -5.18 -2.64 -0.40
N ASP A 89 -5.48 -3.66 -1.20
CA ASP A 89 -6.76 -3.80 -1.90
C ASP A 89 -7.91 -4.06 -0.92
N LYS A 90 -7.70 -4.90 0.10
CA LYS A 90 -8.67 -5.13 1.17
C LYS A 90 -8.84 -3.88 2.04
N HIS A 91 -7.75 -3.17 2.35
CA HIS A 91 -7.84 -1.91 3.07
C HIS A 91 -8.65 -0.86 2.28
N ARG A 92 -8.46 -0.76 0.96
CA ARG A 92 -9.26 0.08 0.07
C ARG A 92 -10.74 -0.31 0.12
N ASP A 93 -11.06 -1.59 -0.06
CA ASP A 93 -12.44 -2.08 -0.14
C ASP A 93 -13.19 -1.85 1.17
N VAL A 94 -12.53 -2.11 2.30
CA VAL A 94 -13.07 -1.84 3.63
C VAL A 94 -13.29 -0.33 3.80
N LEU A 95 -12.32 0.51 3.43
CA LEU A 95 -12.45 1.96 3.57
C LEU A 95 -13.59 2.53 2.71
N ALA A 96 -13.77 2.04 1.48
CA ALA A 96 -14.87 2.43 0.61
C ALA A 96 -16.24 2.12 1.25
N LYS A 97 -16.33 1.00 1.99
CA LYS A 97 -17.55 0.58 2.69
C LYS A 97 -17.77 1.34 3.99
N VAL A 98 -16.75 1.44 4.85
CA VAL A 98 -16.91 1.98 6.22
C VAL A 98 -16.71 3.49 6.29
N GLY A 99 -15.87 4.07 5.43
CA GLY A 99 -15.54 5.49 5.42
C GLY A 99 -16.77 6.41 5.43
N PRO A 100 -17.73 6.26 4.50
CA PRO A 100 -18.95 7.08 4.47
C PRO A 100 -19.82 6.95 5.72
N LEU A 101 -19.84 5.77 6.34
CA LEU A 101 -20.66 5.48 7.53
C LEU A 101 -20.02 6.03 8.81
N LEU A 102 -18.69 6.03 8.86
CA LEU A 102 -17.91 6.40 10.02
C LEU A 102 -17.57 7.89 10.05
N GLN A 103 -17.37 8.51 8.88
CA GLN A 103 -16.91 9.89 8.73
C GLN A 103 -15.77 10.23 9.71
N PRO A 104 -14.63 9.53 9.63
CA PRO A 104 -13.53 9.71 10.58
C PRO A 104 -12.88 11.09 10.40
N ASP A 105 -12.58 11.78 11.50
CA ASP A 105 -11.75 13.00 11.43
C ASP A 105 -10.31 12.66 11.01
N MET A 106 -9.87 11.46 11.40
CA MET A 106 -8.55 10.95 11.10
C MET A 106 -8.54 9.48 10.67
N ILE A 107 -7.72 9.17 9.67
CA ILE A 107 -7.38 7.79 9.29
C ILE A 107 -5.91 7.53 9.60
N ILE A 108 -5.62 6.43 10.28
CA ILE A 108 -4.26 5.89 10.46
C ILE A 108 -4.20 4.59 9.70
N TYR A 109 -3.25 4.48 8.78
CA TYR A 109 -2.97 3.23 8.08
C TYR A 109 -1.59 2.73 8.48
N GLN A 110 -1.57 1.58 9.15
CA GLN A 110 -0.34 0.83 9.37
C GLN A 110 -0.03 0.08 8.08
N TRP A 111 1.09 0.45 7.47
CA TRP A 111 1.58 -0.16 6.24
C TRP A 111 2.74 -1.10 6.55
N TYR A 112 2.77 -2.25 5.90
CA TYR A 112 3.87 -3.20 5.95
C TYR A 112 4.17 -3.76 4.56
N ILE A 113 5.32 -4.42 4.42
CA ILE A 113 5.87 -4.77 3.11
C ILE A 113 4.98 -5.74 2.30
N ASN A 114 4.17 -6.55 2.98
CA ASN A 114 3.18 -7.43 2.37
C ASN A 114 2.05 -6.67 1.64
N ASP A 115 1.81 -5.40 1.97
CA ASP A 115 0.83 -4.57 1.25
C ASP A 115 1.19 -4.39 -0.24
N LEU A 116 2.44 -4.65 -0.63
CA LEU A 116 2.86 -4.69 -2.03
C LEU A 116 2.28 -5.90 -2.77
N GLU A 117 2.06 -7.01 -2.07
CA GLU A 117 1.80 -8.34 -2.63
C GLU A 117 0.33 -8.55 -3.05
N ILE A 118 -0.22 -7.64 -3.88
CA ILE A 118 -1.59 -7.78 -4.43
C ILE A 118 -1.75 -9.08 -5.22
N ASN A 119 -0.68 -9.51 -5.90
CA ASN A 119 -0.60 -10.81 -6.55
C ASN A 119 0.60 -11.58 -5.98
N LYS A 120 0.34 -12.78 -5.46
CA LYS A 120 1.32 -13.66 -4.83
C LYS A 120 1.79 -14.81 -5.75
N GLN A 121 1.44 -14.81 -7.03
CA GLN A 121 1.82 -15.87 -7.98
C GLN A 121 3.34 -16.07 -8.07
N ASN A 122 4.11 -14.98 -8.04
CA ASN A 122 5.58 -15.03 -8.10
C ASN A 122 6.24 -15.13 -6.72
N ARG A 123 5.43 -15.19 -5.66
CA ARG A 123 5.96 -15.27 -4.30
C ARG A 123 6.73 -16.60 -4.17
N PRO A 124 8.02 -16.58 -3.81
CA PRO A 124 8.78 -17.80 -3.65
C PRO A 124 8.06 -18.76 -2.69
N GLU A 125 7.85 -20.01 -3.12
CA GLU A 125 7.14 -21.05 -2.35
C GLU A 125 7.76 -21.26 -0.95
N ASN A 126 9.04 -20.92 -0.82
CA ASN A 126 9.82 -20.94 0.42
C ASN A 126 9.24 -20.04 1.55
N THR A 127 8.33 -19.12 1.24
CA THR A 127 7.74 -18.18 2.20
C THR A 127 6.60 -18.77 3.04
N HIS A 128 6.04 -19.92 2.63
CA HIS A 128 4.96 -20.61 3.34
C HIS A 128 5.38 -21.97 3.95
N GLY A 129 6.69 -22.24 4.02
CA GLY A 129 7.19 -23.40 4.77
C GLY A 129 7.14 -24.73 4.02
N TYR A 130 7.15 -24.70 2.69
CA TYR A 130 7.39 -25.88 1.88
C TYR A 130 8.59 -25.60 1.00
N ARG A 131 9.80 -25.84 1.52
CA ARG A 131 10.87 -26.22 0.59
C ARG A 131 10.56 -27.69 0.27
N LEU A 132 10.77 -28.15 -0.95
CA LEU A 132 10.95 -29.58 -1.12
C LEU A 132 12.45 -29.81 -1.12
N ARG A 133 13.10 -29.50 0.02
CA ARG A 133 14.31 -30.25 0.34
C ARG A 133 13.89 -31.72 0.32
N PHE A 134 14.72 -32.61 -0.21
CA PHE A 134 14.28 -33.97 -0.49
C PHE A 134 13.69 -34.69 0.75
N TRP A 135 14.06 -34.26 1.97
CA TRP A 135 13.46 -34.79 3.19
C TRP A 135 12.10 -34.21 3.58
N GLU A 136 11.77 -32.99 3.15
CA GLU A 136 10.48 -32.34 3.41
C GLU A 136 9.33 -33.02 2.65
N SER A 137 9.63 -33.78 1.59
CA SER A 137 8.67 -34.65 0.91
C SER A 137 8.33 -35.94 1.66
N PHE A 138 9.12 -36.36 2.65
CA PHE A 138 8.82 -37.58 3.40
C PHE A 138 7.59 -37.38 4.31
N PHE A 139 6.70 -38.37 4.37
CA PHE A 139 5.53 -38.32 5.26
C PHE A 139 5.92 -38.13 6.74
N THR A 140 7.08 -38.67 7.13
CA THR A 140 7.66 -38.53 8.47
C THR A 140 8.00 -37.08 8.79
N HIS A 141 8.42 -36.26 7.82
CA HIS A 141 8.66 -34.84 8.04
C HIS A 141 7.37 -34.12 8.46
N ARG A 142 6.26 -34.34 7.72
CA ARG A 142 4.96 -33.74 8.06
C ARG A 142 4.42 -34.19 9.41
N PHE A 143 4.68 -35.43 9.79
CA PHE A 143 4.34 -35.94 11.11
C PHE A 143 5.21 -35.29 12.20
N LEU A 144 6.53 -35.35 12.06
CA LEU A 144 7.48 -34.83 13.05
C LEU A 144 7.38 -33.32 13.24
N ILE A 145 7.19 -32.54 12.16
CA ILE A 145 7.02 -31.08 12.24
C ILE A 145 5.76 -30.68 13.02
N ARG A 146 4.73 -31.54 13.00
CA ARG A 146 3.46 -31.33 13.72
C ARG A 146 3.52 -31.83 15.16
N HIS A 147 4.24 -32.92 15.43
CA HIS A 147 4.20 -33.63 16.71
C HIS A 147 5.47 -33.52 17.56
N SER A 148 6.59 -33.01 17.02
CA SER A 148 7.85 -32.85 17.75
C SER A 148 8.39 -31.44 17.65
N TYR A 149 8.35 -30.72 18.78
CA TYR A 149 8.93 -29.37 18.88
C TYR A 149 10.45 -29.38 18.62
N LEU A 150 11.16 -30.40 19.12
CA LEU A 150 12.59 -30.55 18.89
C LEU A 150 12.90 -30.69 17.40
N TYR A 151 12.17 -31.56 16.69
CA TYR A 151 12.34 -31.72 15.24
C TYR A 151 12.09 -30.41 14.51
N TRP A 152 10.98 -29.74 14.80
CA TRP A 152 10.64 -28.46 14.19
C TRP A 152 11.72 -27.39 14.46
N PHE A 153 12.27 -27.33 15.68
CA PHE A 153 13.35 -26.41 16.02
C PHE A 153 14.62 -26.70 15.23
N LEU A 154 15.03 -27.98 15.18
CA LEU A 154 16.22 -28.42 14.45
C LEU A 154 16.07 -28.14 12.95
N ASP A 155 14.91 -28.43 12.37
CA ASP A 155 14.58 -28.14 10.99
C ASP A 155 14.71 -26.64 10.68
N LYS A 156 14.17 -25.76 11.53
CA LYS A 156 14.32 -24.30 11.39
C LYS A 156 15.75 -23.80 11.54
N LYS A 157 16.55 -24.43 12.42
CA LYS A 157 17.98 -24.09 12.56
C LYS A 157 18.79 -24.55 11.35
N LEU A 158 18.50 -25.73 10.85
CA LEU A 158 19.11 -26.27 9.64
C LEU A 158 18.78 -25.38 8.43
N ASP A 159 17.53 -24.94 8.32
CA ASP A 159 17.07 -24.07 7.24
C ASP A 159 17.81 -22.72 7.19
N ALA A 160 18.20 -22.21 8.36
CA ALA A 160 18.91 -20.96 8.53
C ALA A 160 20.41 -21.03 8.19
N ILE A 161 21.03 -22.22 8.22
CA ILE A 161 22.45 -22.42 7.90
C ILE A 161 22.68 -22.93 6.48
N LEU A 162 21.69 -23.59 5.89
CA LEU A 162 21.81 -24.11 4.53
C LEU A 162 21.55 -23.00 3.49
N PRO A 163 22.22 -23.04 2.32
CA PRO A 163 22.00 -22.09 1.25
C PRO A 163 20.51 -22.01 0.85
N PRO A 164 19.99 -20.82 0.53
CA PRO A 164 18.64 -20.68 0.02
C PRO A 164 18.55 -21.31 -1.38
N LEU A 165 17.54 -22.16 -1.61
CA LEU A 165 17.28 -22.80 -2.91
C LEU A 165 16.57 -21.88 -3.92
N ASN A 166 15.93 -20.82 -3.41
CA ASN A 166 15.12 -19.86 -4.17
C ASN A 166 15.51 -18.44 -3.73
N PRO A 167 15.18 -17.39 -4.50
CA PRO A 167 15.33 -16.02 -4.06
C PRO A 167 14.78 -15.82 -2.65
N THR A 168 15.52 -15.08 -1.83
CA THR A 168 15.05 -14.68 -0.50
C THR A 168 13.82 -13.81 -0.65
N TYR A 169 12.97 -13.75 0.39
CA TYR A 169 11.83 -12.83 0.39
C TYR A 169 12.26 -11.38 0.16
N ILE A 170 13.45 -10.99 0.64
CA ILE A 170 14.03 -9.66 0.39
C ILE A 170 14.31 -9.45 -1.10
N GLN A 171 14.99 -10.39 -1.76
CA GLN A 171 15.27 -10.31 -3.20
C GLN A 171 13.98 -10.25 -4.01
N TYR A 172 13.05 -11.17 -3.75
CA TYR A 172 11.73 -11.18 -4.37
C TYR A 172 11.03 -9.82 -4.28
N ILE A 173 10.93 -9.26 -3.07
CA ILE A 173 10.26 -7.97 -2.89
C ILE A 173 10.99 -6.83 -3.61
N LEU A 174 12.32 -6.80 -3.58
CA LEU A 174 13.11 -5.74 -4.22
C LEU A 174 13.07 -5.81 -5.75
N GLU A 175 13.00 -7.02 -6.32
CA GLU A 175 12.98 -7.27 -7.76
C GLU A 175 11.57 -7.09 -8.33
N GLU A 176 10.58 -7.81 -7.81
CA GLU A 176 9.20 -7.84 -8.34
C GLU A 176 8.44 -6.54 -8.10
N TYR A 177 8.83 -5.76 -7.10
CA TYR A 177 8.19 -4.49 -6.75
C TYR A 177 9.15 -3.30 -6.86
N SER A 178 10.13 -3.35 -7.76
CA SER A 178 10.91 -2.15 -8.15
C SER A 178 10.05 -1.13 -8.92
N GLU A 179 10.45 0.15 -8.97
CA GLU A 179 9.59 1.27 -9.48
C GLU A 179 9.09 1.10 -10.93
N LYS A 180 9.74 0.23 -11.70
CA LYS A 180 9.46 -0.02 -13.13
C LYS A 180 8.92 -1.43 -13.39
N THR A 181 8.42 -2.14 -12.38
CA THR A 181 7.78 -3.44 -12.56
C THR A 181 6.26 -3.33 -12.61
N PRO A 182 5.57 -4.32 -13.22
CA PRO A 182 4.13 -4.44 -13.14
C PRO A 182 3.62 -4.55 -11.70
N GLY A 183 4.34 -5.26 -10.83
CA GLY A 183 3.97 -5.42 -9.41
C GLY A 183 3.87 -4.08 -8.68
N TRP A 184 4.86 -3.21 -8.85
CA TRP A 184 4.82 -1.86 -8.27
C TRP A 184 3.71 -1.00 -8.87
N PHE A 185 3.45 -1.11 -10.17
CA PHE A 185 2.37 -0.39 -10.83
C PHE A 185 0.99 -0.76 -10.28
N LEU A 186 0.71 -2.05 -10.15
CA LEU A 186 -0.55 -2.53 -9.55
C LEU A 186 -0.71 -2.04 -8.11
N PHE A 187 0.37 -2.13 -7.31
CA PHE A 187 0.39 -1.56 -5.97
C PHE A 187 0.09 -0.05 -5.97
N ARG A 188 0.73 0.72 -6.85
CA ARG A 188 0.53 2.18 -6.97
C ARG A 188 -0.91 2.55 -7.31
N LEU A 189 -1.59 1.75 -8.13
CA LEU A 189 -3.01 1.96 -8.43
C LEU A 189 -3.89 1.71 -7.20
N ALA A 190 -3.67 0.60 -6.48
CA ALA A 190 -4.45 0.30 -5.27
C ALA A 190 -4.18 1.32 -4.15
N PHE A 191 -2.92 1.72 -3.97
CA PHE A 191 -2.55 2.78 -3.02
C PHE A 191 -3.17 4.12 -3.40
N HIS A 192 -3.19 4.49 -4.68
CA HIS A 192 -3.88 5.69 -5.13
C HIS A 192 -5.37 5.65 -4.80
N ASP A 193 -6.05 4.54 -5.10
CA ASP A 193 -7.47 4.39 -4.78
C ASP A 193 -7.70 4.56 -3.27
N TRP A 194 -6.94 3.85 -2.43
CA TRP A 194 -7.01 3.96 -0.97
C TRP A 194 -6.75 5.41 -0.49
N ALA A 195 -5.69 6.05 -0.97
CA ALA A 195 -5.29 7.38 -0.55
C ALA A 195 -6.31 8.46 -0.96
N THR A 196 -6.92 8.36 -2.15
CA THR A 196 -8.00 9.25 -2.57
C THR A 196 -9.23 9.06 -1.69
N LEU A 197 -9.64 7.81 -1.39
CA LEU A 197 -10.74 7.54 -0.46
C LEU A 197 -10.46 8.14 0.93
N ALA A 198 -9.25 7.93 1.46
CA ALA A 198 -8.86 8.42 2.77
C ALA A 198 -8.88 9.96 2.84
N LYS A 199 -8.49 10.64 1.75
CA LYS A 199 -8.55 12.10 1.64
C LYS A 199 -9.98 12.63 1.55
N CYS A 200 -10.87 11.92 0.87
CA CYS A 200 -12.28 12.28 0.82
C CYS A 200 -13.01 12.09 2.16
N TYR A 201 -12.66 11.06 2.93
CA TYR A 201 -13.39 10.72 4.16
C TYR A 201 -12.84 11.34 5.44
N SER A 202 -11.62 11.89 5.43
CA SER A 202 -10.99 12.43 6.64
C SER A 202 -10.25 13.73 6.38
N LYS A 203 -10.03 14.51 7.44
CA LYS A 203 -9.24 15.75 7.37
C LYS A 203 -7.76 15.51 7.58
N LYS A 204 -7.39 14.47 8.35
CA LYS A 204 -6.01 14.07 8.64
C LYS A 204 -5.79 12.60 8.30
N ARG A 205 -4.66 12.29 7.66
CA ARG A 205 -4.26 10.93 7.30
C ARG A 205 -2.83 10.68 7.75
N ILE A 206 -2.61 9.56 8.41
CA ILE A 206 -1.29 9.11 8.85
C ILE A 206 -1.00 7.77 8.18
N LEU A 207 0.14 7.66 7.51
CA LEU A 207 0.75 6.40 7.10
C LEU A 207 1.84 6.05 8.12
N MET A 208 1.61 5.00 8.91
CA MET A 208 2.59 4.47 9.84
C MET A 208 3.37 3.35 9.17
N LEU A 209 4.63 3.63 8.81
CA LEU A 209 5.52 2.64 8.18
C LEU A 209 6.10 1.73 9.26
N TYR A 210 5.69 0.47 9.25
CA TYR A 210 6.31 -0.55 10.08
C TYR A 210 7.52 -1.17 9.35
N PRO A 211 8.73 -1.16 9.95
CA PRO A 211 9.92 -1.71 9.32
C PRO A 211 9.93 -3.25 9.35
N PHE A 212 10.56 -3.86 8.34
CA PHE A 212 11.02 -5.24 8.47
C PHE A 212 12.19 -5.30 9.46
N LEU A 213 12.08 -6.05 10.54
CA LEU A 213 13.08 -6.03 11.64
C LEU A 213 14.02 -7.23 11.65
N THR A 214 13.84 -8.18 10.73
CA THR A 214 14.63 -9.40 10.58
C THR A 214 15.86 -9.19 9.69
N TYR A 215 16.72 -8.21 10.00
CA TYR A 215 17.90 -7.90 9.17
C TYR A 215 19.17 -7.66 9.99
N LYS A 216 20.31 -7.76 9.32
CA LYS A 216 21.64 -7.38 9.83
C LYS A 216 22.25 -6.31 8.92
N GLY A 217 22.97 -5.35 9.51
CA GLY A 217 23.62 -4.29 8.74
C GLY A 217 22.63 -3.25 8.20
N GLN A 218 22.76 -2.91 6.92
CA GLN A 218 21.90 -1.92 6.27
C GLN A 218 20.47 -2.42 6.12
N TYR A 219 19.48 -1.56 6.42
CA TYR A 219 18.07 -1.89 6.26
C TYR A 219 17.73 -2.22 4.80
N PRO A 220 17.34 -3.47 4.48
CA PRO A 220 17.26 -3.93 3.09
C PRO A 220 16.13 -3.28 2.30
N PHE A 221 15.02 -2.92 2.96
CA PHE A 221 13.87 -2.28 2.31
C PHE A 221 13.89 -0.76 2.36
N LYS A 222 15.06 -0.14 2.64
CA LYS A 222 15.20 1.32 2.57
C LYS A 222 14.68 1.88 1.24
N PRO A 223 15.00 1.31 0.06
CA PRO A 223 14.49 1.83 -1.21
C PRO A 223 12.97 1.81 -1.32
N ILE A 224 12.28 0.86 -0.67
CA ILE A 224 10.83 0.75 -0.69
C ILE A 224 10.21 1.75 0.29
N ASN A 225 10.73 1.85 1.52
CA ASN A 225 10.26 2.84 2.50
C ASN A 225 10.42 4.27 1.95
N ASP A 226 11.53 4.58 1.27
CA ASP A 226 11.75 5.88 0.65
C ASP A 226 10.76 6.15 -0.48
N ARG A 227 10.42 5.13 -1.27
CA ARG A 227 9.36 5.22 -2.29
C ARG A 227 7.99 5.44 -1.65
N MET A 228 7.66 4.75 -0.56
CA MET A 228 6.41 4.96 0.18
C MET A 228 6.29 6.40 0.69
N LYS A 229 7.38 6.97 1.23
CA LYS A 229 7.43 8.39 1.62
C LYS A 229 7.18 9.31 0.42
N LYS A 230 7.91 9.09 -0.68
CA LYS A 230 7.77 9.86 -1.94
C LYS A 230 6.33 9.86 -2.45
N ILE A 231 5.65 8.72 -2.45
CA ILE A 231 4.29 8.60 -2.98
C ILE A 231 3.19 9.08 -2.01
N SER A 232 3.53 9.29 -0.74
CA SER A 232 2.62 9.88 0.25
C SER A 232 2.59 11.41 0.20
N SER A 233 3.66 12.01 -0.34
CA SER A 233 3.78 13.45 -0.65
C SER A 233 3.24 13.78 -2.05
N PRO A 234 3.15 15.07 -2.46
CA PRO A 234 2.80 15.43 -3.83
C PRO A 234 3.67 14.70 -4.86
N ASN A 235 3.04 13.98 -5.78
CA ASN A 235 3.73 13.16 -6.76
C ASN A 235 2.93 13.04 -8.08
N ARG A 236 3.37 12.15 -8.97
CA ARG A 236 2.68 11.80 -10.21
C ARG A 236 2.35 10.32 -10.24
N LEU A 237 1.07 10.00 -10.34
CA LEU A 237 0.64 8.66 -10.73
C LEU A 237 0.89 8.50 -12.23
N THR A 238 1.76 7.54 -12.58
CA THR A 238 2.21 7.32 -13.96
C THR A 238 1.60 6.02 -14.48
N PHE A 239 0.98 6.09 -15.66
CA PHE A 239 0.47 4.96 -16.42
C PHE A 239 1.35 4.78 -17.66
N PRO A 240 2.30 3.84 -17.66
CA PRO A 240 3.14 3.58 -18.83
C PRO A 240 2.30 3.08 -19.99
N ALA A 241 2.46 3.68 -21.16
CA ALA A 241 1.60 3.44 -22.32
C ALA A 241 1.55 1.96 -22.73
N ILE A 242 2.68 1.25 -22.62
CA ILE A 242 2.76 -0.18 -22.93
C ILE A 242 1.91 -1.07 -22.01
N TRP A 243 1.66 -0.65 -20.76
CA TRP A 243 0.84 -1.39 -19.79
C TRP A 243 -0.64 -1.03 -19.84
N VAL A 244 -0.98 0.08 -20.49
CA VAL A 244 -2.37 0.54 -20.66
C VAL A 244 -2.79 0.61 -22.13
N SER A 245 -2.06 -0.11 -22.99
CA SER A 245 -2.38 -0.30 -24.41
C SER A 245 -3.63 -1.16 -24.55
N THR A 246 -4.43 -0.88 -25.58
CA THR A 246 -5.60 -1.70 -25.96
C THR A 246 -5.25 -2.86 -26.90
N GLY A 247 -3.95 -3.11 -27.11
CA GLY A 247 -3.45 -4.07 -28.10
C GLY A 247 -3.31 -3.48 -29.51
N LYS A 248 -3.60 -2.18 -29.70
CA LYS A 248 -3.26 -1.46 -30.92
C LYS A 248 -1.87 -0.84 -30.81
N GLY A 249 -1.12 -0.85 -31.90
CA GLY A 249 0.26 -0.35 -31.95
C GLY A 249 1.29 -1.43 -31.60
N GLU A 250 2.55 -1.05 -31.62
CA GLU A 250 3.69 -1.95 -31.40
C GLU A 250 4.57 -1.44 -30.26
N GLU A 251 5.03 -2.34 -29.39
CA GLU A 251 6.04 -1.99 -28.39
C GLU A 251 7.39 -1.83 -29.08
N VAL A 252 8.01 -0.66 -28.94
CA VAL A 252 9.32 -0.36 -29.53
C VAL A 252 10.33 0.03 -28.45
N PRO A 253 11.59 -0.42 -28.54
CA PRO A 253 12.65 0.06 -27.66
C PRO A 253 12.83 1.58 -27.74
N ASP A 254 12.94 2.22 -26.58
CA ASP A 254 13.12 3.66 -26.45
C ASP A 254 13.71 4.02 -25.08
N VAL A 255 15.03 4.04 -24.98
CA VAL A 255 15.76 4.30 -23.72
C VAL A 255 15.44 5.66 -23.07
N THR A 256 14.81 6.57 -23.82
CA THR A 256 14.41 7.90 -23.33
C THR A 256 13.01 7.93 -22.72
N SER A 257 12.25 6.83 -22.85
CA SER A 257 10.94 6.65 -22.23
C SER A 257 11.06 6.23 -20.76
N TYR A 258 9.95 6.29 -20.02
CA TYR A 258 9.88 5.91 -18.61
C TYR A 258 10.33 4.46 -18.37
N LEU A 259 9.92 3.52 -19.21
CA LEU A 259 10.26 2.09 -19.09
C LEU A 259 11.39 1.64 -20.04
N GLY A 260 12.04 2.56 -20.76
CA GLY A 260 12.98 2.18 -21.82
C GLY A 260 12.32 1.58 -23.07
N LYS A 261 10.99 1.65 -23.12
CA LYS A 261 10.09 1.14 -24.18
C LYS A 261 8.92 2.11 -24.36
N ALA A 262 8.45 2.28 -25.58
CA ALA A 262 7.31 3.12 -25.91
C ALA A 262 6.29 2.34 -26.75
N LEU A 263 5.03 2.75 -26.71
CA LEU A 263 4.01 2.24 -27.61
C LEU A 263 4.05 3.07 -28.91
N SER A 264 4.19 2.42 -30.06
CA SER A 264 4.29 3.06 -31.38
C SER A 264 3.00 2.88 -32.17
N ALA A 265 2.53 3.96 -32.81
CA ALA A 265 1.49 3.94 -33.83
C ALA A 265 2.09 4.43 -35.15
N THR A 266 1.88 3.66 -36.22
CA THR A 266 2.50 3.93 -37.53
C THR A 266 1.41 4.09 -38.59
N GLU A 267 1.53 5.13 -39.41
CA GLU A 267 0.61 5.38 -40.53
C GLU A 267 0.57 4.19 -41.50
N GLY A 268 -0.63 3.84 -41.96
CA GLY A 268 -0.87 2.69 -42.84
C GLY A 268 -0.71 1.31 -42.19
N LYS A 269 -0.14 1.21 -40.98
CA LYS A 269 0.01 -0.07 -40.25
C LYS A 269 -0.90 -0.19 -39.04
N THR A 270 -0.96 0.84 -38.21
CA THR A 270 -1.79 0.83 -37.01
C THR A 270 -3.21 1.26 -37.35
N PRO A 271 -4.24 0.46 -37.06
CA PRO A 271 -5.63 0.85 -37.34
C PRO A 271 -6.05 2.03 -36.46
N ALA A 272 -6.92 2.88 -36.99
CA ALA A 272 -7.50 3.98 -36.21
C ALA A 272 -8.33 3.47 -35.02
N GLY A 273 -8.53 4.34 -34.03
CA GLY A 273 -9.34 4.13 -32.84
C GLY A 273 -8.53 4.13 -31.54
N ASN A 274 -9.17 3.67 -30.46
CA ASN A 274 -8.58 3.74 -29.12
C ASN A 274 -7.31 2.88 -29.00
N ILE A 275 -6.17 3.54 -28.81
CA ILE A 275 -4.84 2.89 -28.69
C ILE A 275 -4.37 2.80 -27.24
N LEU A 276 -4.87 3.67 -26.38
CA LEU A 276 -4.55 3.72 -24.96
C LEU A 276 -5.82 3.92 -24.16
N SER A 277 -6.00 3.13 -23.10
CA SER A 277 -7.03 3.34 -22.08
C SER A 277 -6.48 2.99 -20.69
N THR A 278 -6.33 3.97 -19.81
CA THR A 278 -5.93 3.69 -18.43
C THR A 278 -7.01 2.92 -17.67
N PRO A 279 -6.64 2.22 -16.59
CA PRO A 279 -7.61 1.76 -15.60
C PRO A 279 -8.44 2.92 -15.06
N LEU A 280 -9.65 2.61 -14.60
CA LEU A 280 -10.48 3.54 -13.85
C LEU A 280 -9.79 3.86 -12.52
N VAL A 281 -9.75 5.14 -12.13
CA VAL A 281 -9.17 5.60 -10.86
C VAL A 281 -10.08 6.57 -10.12
N TYR A 282 -9.97 6.60 -8.80
CA TYR A 282 -10.70 7.57 -7.97
C TYR A 282 -10.06 8.96 -8.05
N LEU A 283 -10.89 9.98 -8.29
CA LEU A 283 -10.51 11.39 -8.20
C LEU A 283 -11.47 12.16 -7.30
N GLU A 284 -10.92 13.12 -6.58
CA GLU A 284 -11.69 14.09 -5.80
C GLU A 284 -12.55 14.97 -6.70
N LYS A 285 -13.62 15.54 -6.15
CA LYS A 285 -14.36 16.61 -6.82
C LYS A 285 -13.44 17.83 -6.97
N GLY A 286 -13.43 18.46 -8.14
CA GLY A 286 -12.68 19.68 -8.38
C GLY A 286 -11.88 19.68 -9.69
N PRO A 287 -11.00 20.69 -9.86
CA PRO A 287 -10.16 20.81 -11.03
C PRO A 287 -9.00 19.80 -10.98
N HIS A 288 -8.70 19.22 -12.14
CA HIS A 288 -7.60 18.28 -12.35
C HIS A 288 -6.86 18.60 -13.64
N GLN A 289 -5.61 18.13 -13.70
CA GLN A 289 -4.81 18.13 -14.91
C GLN A 289 -4.24 16.74 -15.14
N VAL A 290 -4.13 16.33 -16.39
CA VAL A 290 -3.43 15.11 -16.79
C VAL A 290 -2.46 15.45 -17.91
N LEU A 291 -1.29 14.82 -17.90
CA LEU A 291 -0.25 15.00 -18.90
C LEU A 291 -0.10 13.72 -19.72
N PHE A 292 -0.08 13.87 -21.04
CA PHE A 292 0.19 12.79 -21.97
C PHE A 292 1.56 13.03 -22.59
N ARG A 293 2.52 12.17 -22.27
CA ARG A 293 3.88 12.26 -22.78
C ARG A 293 3.98 11.45 -24.06
N LEU A 294 4.11 12.15 -25.19
CA LEU A 294 4.12 11.55 -26.52
C LEU A 294 5.12 12.24 -27.45
N ARG A 295 5.54 11.53 -28.48
CA ARG A 295 6.53 11.97 -29.46
C ARG A 295 5.99 11.74 -30.86
N ARG A 296 6.29 12.67 -31.77
CA ARG A 296 5.89 12.59 -33.18
C ARG A 296 7.07 12.51 -34.13
N SER A 297 6.80 11.96 -35.31
CA SER A 297 7.68 12.08 -36.47
C SER A 297 7.72 13.51 -37.05
N PRO A 298 8.80 13.94 -37.71
CA PRO A 298 8.98 15.33 -38.13
C PRO A 298 8.05 15.84 -39.23
N HIS A 299 7.45 14.95 -40.03
CA HIS A 299 6.85 15.32 -41.31
C HIS A 299 5.33 15.51 -41.28
N ASP A 300 4.69 15.29 -40.13
CA ASP A 300 3.22 15.21 -40.03
C ASP A 300 2.59 16.60 -39.76
N LYS A 301 1.66 17.02 -40.63
CA LYS A 301 0.94 18.31 -40.54
C LYS A 301 -0.49 18.20 -39.99
N LYS A 302 -1.08 17.01 -39.95
CA LYS A 302 -2.48 16.78 -39.53
C LYS A 302 -2.57 16.34 -38.06
N PRO A 303 -3.71 16.56 -37.37
CA PRO A 303 -3.93 16.01 -36.04
C PRO A 303 -3.94 14.48 -36.13
N MET A 304 -3.08 13.84 -35.32
CA MET A 304 -2.84 12.40 -35.36
C MET A 304 -3.60 11.64 -34.27
N ILE A 305 -4.06 12.35 -33.24
CA ILE A 305 -4.71 11.76 -32.07
C ILE A 305 -5.87 12.61 -31.55
N LYS A 306 -6.77 11.95 -30.82
CA LYS A 306 -7.75 12.55 -29.93
C LYS A 306 -7.50 12.04 -28.51
N ILE A 307 -7.30 12.96 -27.57
CA ILE A 307 -7.10 12.66 -26.15
C ILE A 307 -8.44 12.92 -25.43
N LYS A 308 -8.88 11.98 -24.59
CA LYS A 308 -10.15 12.05 -23.87
C LYS A 308 -9.97 11.78 -22.39
N VAL A 309 -10.76 12.45 -21.57
CA VAL A 309 -10.99 12.11 -20.16
C VAL A 309 -12.42 11.62 -20.03
N MET A 310 -12.60 10.40 -19.54
CA MET A 310 -13.92 9.76 -19.40
C MET A 310 -14.22 9.48 -17.93
N ALA A 311 -15.45 9.70 -17.50
CA ALA A 311 -15.98 9.29 -16.20
C ALA A 311 -16.99 8.17 -16.42
N GLY A 312 -16.59 6.92 -16.18
CA GLY A 312 -17.28 5.76 -16.77
C GLY A 312 -17.36 5.89 -18.29
N ASP A 313 -18.56 6.01 -18.83
CA ASP A 313 -18.84 6.21 -20.26
C ASP A 313 -19.14 7.67 -20.63
N HIS A 314 -19.13 8.59 -19.66
CA HIS A 314 -19.36 10.01 -19.91
C HIS A 314 -18.05 10.73 -20.28
N LEU A 315 -18.06 11.50 -21.37
CA LEU A 315 -16.91 12.34 -21.76
C LEU A 315 -16.87 13.60 -20.88
N LEU A 316 -15.78 13.78 -20.12
CA LEU A 316 -15.56 15.00 -19.34
C LEU A 316 -14.90 16.10 -20.18
N THR A 317 -13.90 15.73 -20.98
CA THR A 317 -13.23 16.67 -21.90
C THR A 317 -12.48 15.90 -22.99
N GLU A 318 -12.27 16.55 -24.13
CA GLU A 318 -11.38 16.06 -25.18
C GLU A 318 -10.46 17.17 -25.71
N LYS A 319 -9.33 16.75 -26.27
CA LYS A 319 -8.41 17.61 -27.02
C LYS A 319 -7.93 16.87 -28.26
N LYS A 320 -7.84 17.60 -29.38
CA LYS A 320 -7.21 17.14 -30.63
C LYS A 320 -5.92 17.93 -30.81
N PRO A 321 -4.77 17.42 -30.33
CA PRO A 321 -3.51 18.14 -30.44
C PRO A 321 -3.12 18.39 -31.89
N ILE A 322 -2.64 19.60 -32.14
CA ILE A 322 -2.13 20.07 -33.43
C ILE A 322 -0.62 20.27 -33.36
N LYS A 323 -0.01 20.66 -34.49
CA LYS A 323 1.44 20.67 -34.66
C LYS A 323 2.17 21.55 -33.63
N GLU A 324 1.53 22.59 -33.17
CA GLU A 324 2.02 23.61 -32.24
C GLU A 324 2.11 23.08 -30.80
N ASN A 325 1.48 21.94 -30.50
CA ASN A 325 1.55 21.34 -29.16
C ASN A 325 2.84 20.53 -28.91
N PHE A 326 3.74 20.47 -29.89
CA PHE A 326 4.98 19.70 -29.81
C PHE A 326 6.19 20.63 -29.79
N LYS A 327 7.08 20.46 -28.79
CA LYS A 327 8.24 21.34 -28.57
C LYS A 327 9.20 21.34 -29.77
N LYS A 328 9.55 20.16 -30.26
CA LYS A 328 10.40 19.94 -31.44
C LYS A 328 10.08 18.57 -32.03
N ASN A 329 10.26 18.44 -33.34
CA ASN A 329 10.13 17.16 -34.03
C ASN A 329 11.17 16.16 -33.50
N GLY A 330 10.73 14.94 -33.18
CA GLY A 330 11.60 13.90 -32.62
C GLY A 330 11.81 13.98 -31.09
N ASP A 331 11.30 15.00 -30.41
CA ASP A 331 11.40 15.14 -28.95
C ASP A 331 10.10 14.73 -28.25
N TRP A 332 10.21 14.30 -26.99
CA TRP A 332 9.06 14.10 -26.12
C TRP A 332 8.35 15.42 -25.82
N SER A 333 7.04 15.43 -25.99
CA SER A 333 6.17 16.55 -25.68
C SER A 333 5.13 16.12 -24.64
N ASP A 334 4.95 16.95 -23.63
CA ASP A 334 3.92 16.76 -22.61
C ASP A 334 2.68 17.55 -23.03
N ILE A 335 1.61 16.84 -23.36
CA ILE A 335 0.33 17.45 -23.71
C ILE A 335 -0.55 17.44 -22.47
N THR A 336 -0.77 18.63 -21.90
CA THR A 336 -1.66 18.80 -20.75
C THR A 336 -3.12 18.96 -21.18
N LEU A 337 -4.00 18.27 -20.47
CA LEU A 337 -5.45 18.38 -20.57
C LEU A 337 -6.01 18.69 -19.18
N SER A 338 -6.69 19.83 -19.06
CA SER A 338 -7.35 20.25 -17.82
C SER A 338 -8.82 19.85 -17.87
N PHE A 339 -9.38 19.43 -16.74
CA PHE A 339 -10.79 19.05 -16.63
C PHE A 339 -11.32 19.31 -15.23
N PHE A 340 -12.64 19.35 -15.09
CA PHE A 340 -13.31 19.46 -13.80
C PHE A 340 -14.14 18.20 -13.56
N LYS A 341 -14.02 17.62 -12.37
CA LYS A 341 -14.87 16.52 -11.92
C LYS A 341 -15.92 17.06 -10.95
N ASP A 342 -17.18 17.05 -11.36
CA ASP A 342 -18.31 17.58 -10.61
C ASP A 342 -18.97 16.53 -9.69
N LYS A 343 -19.01 15.27 -10.14
CA LYS A 343 -19.63 14.15 -9.42
C LYS A 343 -18.81 13.67 -8.21
N PRO A 344 -19.48 13.05 -7.22
CA PRO A 344 -18.83 12.52 -6.03
C PRO A 344 -17.93 11.31 -6.35
N LEU A 345 -17.32 10.77 -5.30
CA LEU A 345 -16.26 9.75 -5.37
C LEU A 345 -16.67 8.42 -6.02
N ASN A 346 -17.97 8.14 -6.17
CA ASN A 346 -18.47 6.91 -6.81
C ASN A 346 -18.20 6.85 -8.31
N GLU A 347 -17.97 7.98 -8.98
CA GLU A 347 -17.63 8.00 -10.41
C GLU A 347 -16.11 8.02 -10.61
N ARG A 348 -15.58 6.95 -11.23
CA ARG A 348 -14.15 6.79 -11.51
C ARG A 348 -13.81 7.32 -12.90
N VAL A 349 -12.58 7.80 -13.07
CA VAL A 349 -12.09 8.43 -14.29
C VAL A 349 -11.08 7.53 -15.00
N ARG A 350 -11.14 7.49 -16.33
CA ARG A 350 -10.12 6.88 -17.20
C ARG A 350 -9.63 7.89 -18.25
N PHE A 351 -8.38 7.74 -18.66
CA PHE A 351 -7.75 8.56 -19.68
C PHE A 351 -7.58 7.73 -20.95
N GLN A 352 -7.98 8.30 -22.09
CA GLN A 352 -7.97 7.60 -23.36
C GLN A 352 -7.25 8.39 -24.44
N VAL A 353 -6.59 7.67 -25.35
CA VAL A 353 -6.05 8.22 -26.57
C VAL A 353 -6.57 7.40 -27.75
N ASP A 354 -7.19 8.09 -28.71
CA ASP A 354 -7.57 7.52 -30.00
C ASP A 354 -6.55 7.97 -31.04
N TYR A 355 -5.98 7.01 -31.77
CA TYR A 355 -5.15 7.26 -32.94
C TYR A 355 -6.04 7.44 -34.17
N LEU A 356 -5.78 8.47 -34.98
CA LEU A 356 -6.63 8.84 -36.12
C LEU A 356 -6.17 8.22 -37.44
N GLY A 357 -5.18 7.31 -37.40
CA GLY A 357 -4.67 6.64 -38.60
C GLY A 357 -3.70 7.47 -39.44
N GLN A 358 -3.19 8.58 -38.89
CA GLN A 358 -2.33 9.54 -39.61
C GLN A 358 -1.05 9.80 -38.83
N GLY A 359 0.08 9.86 -39.52
CA GLY A 359 1.40 10.16 -38.97
C GLY A 359 1.95 9.08 -38.03
N ASN A 360 3.22 9.25 -37.65
CA ASN A 360 3.90 8.29 -36.78
C ASN A 360 4.06 8.86 -35.37
N LEU A 361 3.59 8.10 -34.37
CA LEU A 361 3.56 8.50 -32.97
C LEU A 361 4.20 7.46 -32.06
N ARG A 362 4.82 7.95 -30.98
CA ARG A 362 5.21 7.14 -29.83
C ARG A 362 4.57 7.70 -28.56
N PHE A 363 4.07 6.81 -27.72
CA PHE A 363 3.45 7.12 -26.43
C PHE A 363 4.33 6.56 -25.32
N ASP A 364 4.70 7.40 -24.37
CA ASP A 364 5.49 7.00 -23.21
C ASP A 364 4.57 6.71 -22.01
N SER A 365 3.83 7.72 -21.56
CA SER A 365 3.02 7.61 -20.36
C SER A 365 1.88 8.62 -20.30
N VAL A 366 0.86 8.28 -19.51
CA VAL A 366 -0.11 9.23 -18.97
C VAL A 366 0.28 9.52 -17.53
N GLN A 367 0.29 10.78 -17.12
CA GLN A 367 0.70 11.19 -15.79
C GLN A 367 -0.36 12.08 -15.14
N LEU A 368 -0.81 11.67 -13.96
CA LEU A 368 -1.77 12.39 -13.14
C LEU A 368 -1.05 12.96 -11.90
N PRO A 369 -0.87 14.28 -11.80
CA PRO A 369 -0.42 14.93 -10.57
C PRO A 369 -1.42 14.66 -9.43
N VAL A 370 -0.91 14.25 -8.27
CA VAL A 370 -1.70 13.89 -7.09
C VAL A 370 -1.05 14.42 -5.83
N ASP A 371 -1.88 14.87 -4.88
CA ASP A 371 -1.47 15.23 -3.52
C ASP A 371 -2.48 14.63 -2.53
N TYR A 372 -2.03 13.63 -1.78
CA TYR A 372 -2.86 12.92 -0.81
C TYR A 372 -2.83 13.55 0.59
N ARG A 373 -1.88 14.47 0.85
CA ARG A 373 -1.66 15.09 2.17
C ARG A 373 -1.61 14.05 3.30
N ILE A 374 -0.80 13.02 3.10
CA ILE A 374 -0.56 11.95 4.06
C ILE A 374 0.68 12.29 4.88
N GLU A 375 0.52 12.35 6.19
CA GLU A 375 1.64 12.44 7.14
C GLU A 375 2.28 11.06 7.28
N VAL A 376 3.60 10.96 7.16
CA VAL A 376 4.31 9.68 7.31
C VAL A 376 4.99 9.60 8.66
N VAL A 377 4.65 8.58 9.44
CA VAL A 377 5.31 8.22 10.69
C VAL A 377 6.18 6.99 10.43
N ASP A 378 7.49 7.19 10.38
CA ASP A 378 8.47 6.11 10.17
C ASP A 378 8.90 5.52 11.52
N LEU A 379 8.59 4.23 11.75
CA LEU A 379 8.95 3.54 12.99
C LEU A 379 10.37 2.95 12.96
N LEU A 380 11.08 2.95 11.82
CA LEU A 380 12.43 2.39 11.72
C LEU A 380 13.40 2.98 12.75
N PRO A 381 13.49 4.30 12.98
CA PRO A 381 14.40 4.87 13.97
C PRO A 381 14.10 4.44 15.40
N ASN A 382 12.84 4.13 15.70
CA ASN A 382 12.36 3.76 17.03
C ASN A 382 12.49 2.26 17.32
N LEU A 383 12.48 1.43 16.28
CA LEU A 383 12.47 -0.03 16.41
C LEU A 383 13.78 -0.69 15.97
N LYS A 384 14.68 0.04 15.31
CA LYS A 384 16.02 -0.48 14.97
C LYS A 384 16.73 -0.96 16.24
N ASN A 385 17.44 -2.07 16.13
CA ASN A 385 18.20 -2.71 17.22
C ASN A 385 17.35 -3.25 18.39
N MET A 386 16.02 -3.29 18.26
CA MET A 386 15.15 -3.90 19.27
C MET A 386 14.80 -5.34 18.92
N LYS A 387 14.69 -6.17 19.95
CA LYS A 387 14.03 -7.48 19.82
C LYS A 387 12.52 -7.27 19.80
N THR A 388 11.97 -7.19 18.60
CA THR A 388 10.56 -6.83 18.38
C THR A 388 9.64 -8.02 18.15
N TRP A 389 10.17 -9.22 18.01
CA TRP A 389 9.39 -10.42 17.69
C TRP A 389 8.63 -10.95 18.90
N SER A 390 7.41 -11.45 18.66
CA SER A 390 6.54 -12.11 19.64
C SER A 390 7.19 -13.39 20.18
N SER A 391 7.93 -14.10 19.32
CA SER A 391 8.69 -15.29 19.68
C SER A 391 9.90 -15.48 18.77
N PRO A 392 10.82 -16.42 19.06
CA PRO A 392 11.93 -16.76 18.15
C PRO A 392 11.50 -17.27 16.76
N PHE A 393 10.21 -17.55 16.57
CA PHE A 393 9.67 -18.20 15.37
C PHE A 393 8.54 -17.43 14.70
N ASP A 394 8.16 -16.33 15.32
CA ASP A 394 7.10 -15.48 14.86
C ASP A 394 7.59 -14.04 14.89
N ALA A 395 7.88 -13.51 13.69
CA ALA A 395 8.42 -12.18 13.51
C ALA A 395 7.39 -11.05 13.74
N HIS A 396 6.13 -11.39 14.05
CA HIS A 396 5.12 -10.40 14.40
C HIS A 396 5.50 -9.62 15.67
N PRO A 397 4.95 -8.42 15.89
CA PRO A 397 5.38 -7.51 16.94
C PRO A 397 5.02 -8.05 18.33
N ASN A 398 5.92 -7.90 19.29
CA ASN A 398 5.63 -8.16 20.70
C ASN A 398 4.98 -6.96 21.40
N ILE A 399 4.58 -7.16 22.65
CA ILE A 399 3.94 -6.14 23.50
C ILE A 399 4.75 -4.84 23.55
N LYS A 400 6.09 -4.94 23.69
CA LYS A 400 6.95 -3.75 23.76
C LYS A 400 6.95 -2.95 22.45
N THR A 401 6.86 -3.64 21.32
CA THR A 401 6.77 -3.00 20.00
C THR A 401 5.44 -2.26 19.86
N HIS A 402 4.32 -2.88 20.24
CA HIS A 402 3.01 -2.22 20.27
C HIS A 402 2.96 -1.00 21.20
N GLN A 403 3.65 -1.04 22.35
CA GLN A 403 3.81 0.12 23.22
C GLN A 403 4.50 1.28 22.47
N ILE A 404 5.62 1.02 21.80
CA ILE A 404 6.37 2.04 21.05
C ILE A 404 5.55 2.61 19.91
N MET A 405 4.83 1.76 19.15
CA MET A 405 3.93 2.21 18.09
C MET A 405 2.90 3.21 18.62
N ALA A 406 2.27 2.90 19.76
CA ALA A 406 1.30 3.81 20.40
C ALA A 406 1.94 5.12 20.87
N GLU A 407 3.13 5.07 21.48
CA GLU A 407 3.84 6.26 21.96
C GLU A 407 4.36 7.17 20.84
N VAL A 408 4.83 6.59 19.73
CA VAL A 408 5.29 7.37 18.57
C VAL A 408 4.10 8.04 17.89
N LEU A 409 3.01 7.30 17.66
CA LEU A 409 1.77 7.88 17.16
C LEU A 409 1.29 8.98 18.11
N PHE A 410 1.13 8.71 19.40
CA PHE A 410 0.71 9.70 20.39
C PHE A 410 1.53 10.99 20.33
N ARG A 411 2.86 10.86 20.20
CA ARG A 411 3.74 12.02 20.03
C ARG A 411 3.39 12.82 18.78
N SER A 412 3.15 12.19 17.63
CA SER A 412 2.77 12.90 16.39
C SER A 412 1.42 13.64 16.49
N PHE A 413 0.51 13.20 17.37
CA PHE A 413 -0.69 13.98 17.70
C PHE A 413 -0.37 15.21 18.56
N THR A 414 0.54 15.05 19.51
CA THR A 414 0.80 16.07 20.53
C THR A 414 1.86 17.08 20.13
N SER A 415 2.79 16.78 19.23
CA SER A 415 3.99 17.60 18.94
C SER A 415 3.72 18.97 18.29
N GLY A 416 2.46 19.35 18.08
CA GLY A 416 2.05 20.76 17.92
C GLY A 416 1.87 21.53 19.25
N LYS A 417 2.06 20.85 20.39
CA LYS A 417 2.08 21.33 21.77
C LYS A 417 3.29 20.68 22.48
N PRO A 418 4.00 21.40 23.37
CA PRO A 418 5.25 20.90 23.94
C PRO A 418 5.05 19.58 24.71
N PRO A 419 6.04 18.65 24.67
CA PRO A 419 6.00 17.41 25.44
C PRO A 419 6.06 17.74 26.94
N ILE A 420 5.05 17.28 27.68
CA ILE A 420 5.04 17.31 29.14
C ILE A 420 6.14 16.36 29.65
N SER A 421 6.88 16.82 30.65
CA SER A 421 8.06 16.23 31.29
C SER A 421 8.11 14.70 31.37
N LYS A 422 9.33 14.15 31.23
CA LYS A 422 9.69 12.72 31.23
C LYS A 422 9.32 11.92 32.52
N ASP A 423 8.75 12.54 33.54
CA ASP A 423 8.70 11.96 34.90
C ASP A 423 7.36 11.37 35.36
N ARG A 424 6.41 11.04 34.48
CA ARG A 424 5.13 10.40 34.90
C ARG A 424 4.63 9.28 34.00
N PHE A 425 5.37 8.17 33.94
CA PHE A 425 4.76 6.87 33.65
C PHE A 425 5.25 5.81 34.66
N PRO A 426 4.65 5.72 35.85
CA PRO A 426 4.83 4.55 36.70
C PRO A 426 3.96 3.42 36.12
N TRP A 427 4.48 2.69 35.13
CA TRP A 427 3.96 1.37 34.82
C TRP A 427 4.76 0.35 35.62
N SER A 428 4.28 0.04 36.82
CA SER A 428 4.67 -1.16 37.54
C SER A 428 3.97 -2.36 36.89
N GLY A 429 4.54 -2.86 35.80
CA GLY A 429 4.19 -4.19 35.30
C GLY A 429 4.32 -5.25 36.40
N PRO A 430 3.64 -6.40 36.27
CA PRO A 430 3.77 -7.47 37.25
C PRO A 430 5.25 -7.87 37.36
N LYS A 431 5.81 -7.73 38.56
CA LYS A 431 7.09 -8.34 38.91
C LYS A 431 6.83 -9.85 38.89
N ASN A 432 7.47 -10.56 37.96
CA ASN A 432 7.62 -12.01 38.07
C ASN A 432 8.49 -12.35 39.27
#